data_AF-A0A1V3QPB2-F1
#
_entry.id   AF-A0A1V3QPB2-F1
#
_cell.length_a   1.000
_cell.length_b   1.000
_cell.length_c   1.000
_cell.angle_alpha   90.00
_cell.angle_beta   90.00
_cell.angle_gamma   90.00
#
_symmetry.space_group_name_H-M   'P 1'
#
loop_
_entity.id
_entity.type
_entity.pdbx_description
1 polymer ?
#
loop_
_entity_poly.entity_id
_entity_poly.type
_entity_poly.pdbx_seq_one_letter_code
_entity_poly.pdbx_strand_id
1 'polypeptide(L)'
;MSVHWHQIAEQLGIELLQQSLEFADAAIAFPLPQHSLRPAAWLLSCAVARVMNDAADAQDVRSHFSGSGGDTIFCYLASAAPAADAFREHGFAVGWQAIVNLTRLHGCTMAKAVRLTLRKLYWPPKPPIRAEYSLLARTDETPPLELHPWFSAPPNVLPGDRERIPFLAARGHER
;
A
#
# COMPACT_ATOMS: atom_id res chain seq x y z
N MET A 1 -9.68 -20.22 0.84
CA MET A 1 -9.20 -19.59 -0.43
C MET A 1 -7.71 -19.90 -0.63
N SER A 2 -7.33 -21.13 -1.02
CA SER A 2 -5.92 -21.58 -1.07
C SER A 2 -5.46 -22.17 -2.42
N VAL A 3 -6.13 -21.82 -3.52
CA VAL A 3 -5.94 -22.52 -4.81
C VAL A 3 -4.72 -21.99 -5.59
N HIS A 4 -4.37 -20.71 -5.46
CA HIS A 4 -3.34 -20.09 -6.30
C HIS A 4 -1.89 -20.46 -5.90
N TRP A 5 -1.58 -20.62 -4.62
CA TRP A 5 -0.20 -20.88 -4.16
C TRP A 5 0.28 -22.30 -4.52
N HIS A 6 -0.61 -23.28 -4.44
CA HIS A 6 -0.31 -24.66 -4.83
C HIS A 6 -0.01 -24.76 -6.33
N GLN A 7 -0.81 -24.08 -7.16
CA GLN A 7 -0.59 -24.03 -8.61
C GLN A 7 0.75 -23.39 -8.97
N ILE A 8 1.13 -22.30 -8.29
CA ILE A 8 2.42 -21.63 -8.52
C ILE A 8 3.58 -22.53 -8.11
N ALA A 9 3.50 -23.17 -6.94
CA ALA A 9 4.55 -24.07 -6.46
C ALA A 9 4.74 -25.29 -7.39
N GLU A 10 3.64 -25.87 -7.85
CA GLU A 10 3.64 -26.97 -8.83
C GLU A 10 4.26 -26.55 -10.16
N GLN A 11 3.87 -25.39 -10.70
CA GLN A 11 4.42 -24.85 -11.95
C GLN A 11 5.93 -24.55 -11.85
N LEU A 12 6.39 -24.10 -10.69
CA LEU A 12 7.80 -23.81 -10.46
C LEU A 12 8.60 -25.06 -10.04
N GLY A 13 7.94 -26.18 -9.76
CA GLY A 13 8.56 -27.41 -9.27
C GLY A 13 9.23 -27.24 -7.89
N ILE A 14 8.72 -26.33 -7.06
CA ILE A 14 9.25 -26.03 -5.73
C ILE A 14 8.34 -26.57 -4.63
N GLU A 15 8.93 -26.90 -3.48
CA GLU A 15 8.16 -27.26 -2.29
C GLU A 15 7.44 -26.03 -1.72
N LEU A 16 6.14 -26.20 -1.41
CA LEU A 16 5.35 -25.18 -0.72
C LEU A 16 5.35 -25.46 0.78
N LEU A 17 6.07 -24.64 1.54
CA LEU A 17 5.96 -24.62 3.00
C LEU A 17 4.77 -23.75 3.41
N GLN A 18 3.77 -24.34 4.06
CA GLN A 18 2.59 -23.64 4.56
C GLN A 18 2.56 -23.69 6.08
N GLN A 19 2.43 -22.52 6.72
CA GLN A 19 2.25 -22.38 8.16
C GLN A 19 0.96 -21.59 8.44
N SER A 20 0.19 -22.05 9.43
CA SER A 20 -0.96 -21.31 9.95
C SER A 20 -0.50 -20.34 11.02
N LEU A 21 -0.98 -19.10 10.94
CA LEU A 21 -0.79 -18.09 11.97
C LEU A 21 -2.11 -17.94 12.73
N GLU A 22 -2.11 -18.20 14.03
CA GLU A 22 -3.26 -17.98 14.88
C GLU A 22 -3.24 -16.55 15.45
N PHE A 23 -4.42 -15.99 15.75
CA PHE A 23 -4.49 -14.66 16.38
C PHE A 23 -3.77 -14.60 17.73
N ALA A 24 -3.68 -15.73 18.44
CA ALA A 24 -2.95 -15.84 19.70
C ALA A 24 -1.43 -15.66 19.53
N ASP A 25 -0.90 -15.91 18.33
CA ASP A 25 0.53 -15.78 18.03
C ASP A 25 0.94 -14.32 17.79
N ALA A 26 -0.03 -13.43 17.58
CA ALA A 26 0.21 -12.01 17.41
C ALA A 26 0.50 -11.35 18.78
N ALA A 27 1.78 -11.13 19.08
CA ALA A 27 2.21 -10.47 20.30
C ALA A 27 1.74 -9.01 20.34
N ILE A 28 0.67 -8.74 21.10
CA ILE A 28 0.07 -7.39 21.24
C ILE A 28 1.02 -6.44 22.01
N ALA A 29 1.83 -7.00 22.92
CA ALA A 29 2.82 -6.28 23.69
C ALA A 29 4.22 -6.50 23.10
N PHE A 30 4.75 -5.49 22.43
CA PHE A 30 6.12 -5.46 21.94
C PHE A 30 6.74 -4.09 22.22
N PRO A 31 8.06 -4.02 22.47
CA PRO A 31 8.73 -2.75 22.61
C PRO A 31 8.67 -2.01 21.27
N LEU A 32 8.12 -0.79 21.28
CA LEU A 32 8.18 0.08 20.12
C LEU A 32 9.63 0.55 19.93
N PRO A 33 10.21 0.44 18.73
CA PRO A 33 11.53 0.99 18.47
C PRO A 33 11.50 2.50 18.73
N GLN A 34 12.42 3.01 19.54
CA GLN A 34 12.46 4.44 19.92
C GLN A 34 12.60 5.38 18.71
N HIS A 35 13.08 4.87 17.57
CA HIS A 35 13.25 5.60 16.32
C HIS A 35 12.05 5.46 15.36
N SER A 36 11.05 4.65 15.69
CA SER A 36 9.88 4.45 14.83
C SER A 36 8.80 5.48 15.16
N LEU A 37 8.56 6.39 14.21
CA LEU A 37 7.52 7.42 14.31
C LEU A 37 6.10 6.89 13.99
N ARG A 38 5.92 5.56 13.88
CA ARG A 38 4.66 4.95 13.42
C ARG A 38 4.09 3.92 14.39
N PRO A 39 3.01 4.26 15.11
CA PRO A 39 2.46 3.37 16.13
C PRO A 39 1.50 2.26 15.63
N ALA A 40 1.16 2.12 14.34
CA ALA A 40 -0.11 1.45 13.99
C ALA A 40 -0.11 0.25 13.01
N ALA A 41 1.01 -0.20 12.43
CA ALA A 41 0.96 -1.21 11.35
C ALA A 41 1.81 -2.47 11.56
N TRP A 42 2.15 -2.80 12.81
CA TRP A 42 3.20 -3.78 13.09
C TRP A 42 2.72 -5.12 13.63
N LEU A 43 1.55 -5.21 14.27
CA LEU A 43 1.20 -6.41 15.04
C LEU A 43 1.20 -7.70 14.18
N LEU A 44 0.40 -7.72 13.12
CA LEU A 44 0.33 -8.88 12.23
C LEU A 44 1.62 -9.03 11.41
N SER A 45 2.24 -7.93 10.98
CA SER A 45 3.50 -7.95 10.22
C SER A 45 4.64 -8.55 11.03
N CYS A 46 4.75 -8.23 12.33
CA CYS A 46 5.71 -8.82 13.26
C CYS A 46 5.47 -10.32 13.45
N ALA A 47 4.20 -10.71 13.62
CA ALA A 47 3.85 -12.12 13.78
C ALA A 47 4.22 -12.93 12.53
N VAL A 48 3.88 -12.40 11.34
CA VAL A 48 4.28 -12.99 10.05
C VAL A 48 5.80 -13.03 9.90
N ALA A 49 6.51 -11.94 10.20
CA ALA A 49 7.97 -11.88 10.10
C ALA A 49 8.64 -12.91 11.02
N ARG A 50 8.13 -13.08 12.25
CA ARG A 50 8.63 -14.09 13.19
C ARG A 50 8.44 -15.50 12.65
N VAL A 51 7.24 -15.84 12.21
CA VAL A 51 6.94 -17.17 11.65
C VAL A 51 7.80 -17.45 10.41
N MET A 52 8.02 -16.45 9.55
CA MET A 52 8.91 -16.57 8.39
C MET A 52 10.36 -16.79 8.79
N ASN A 53 10.86 -16.10 9.82
CA ASN A 53 12.21 -16.31 10.34
C ASN A 53 12.38 -17.68 10.99
N ASP A 54 11.41 -18.12 11.80
CA ASP A 54 11.45 -19.44 12.43
C ASP A 54 11.46 -20.55 11.36
N ALA A 55 10.71 -20.38 10.26
CA ALA A 55 10.74 -21.28 9.12
C ALA A 55 12.07 -21.23 8.35
N ALA A 56 12.69 -20.05 8.25
CA ALA A 56 14.00 -19.88 7.63
C ALA A 56 15.10 -20.61 8.39
N ASP A 57 15.13 -20.42 9.71
CA ASP A 57 16.11 -21.01 10.62
C ASP A 57 15.99 -22.54 10.60
N ALA A 58 14.76 -23.06 10.57
CA ALA A 58 14.52 -24.51 10.45
C ALA A 58 15.04 -25.12 9.14
N GLN A 59 15.21 -24.31 8.09
CA GLN A 59 15.60 -24.74 6.74
C GLN A 59 17.03 -24.28 6.36
N ASP A 60 17.78 -23.68 7.29
CA ASP A 60 19.11 -23.07 7.06
C ASP A 60 19.11 -22.08 5.87
N VAL A 61 18.03 -21.32 5.70
CA VAL A 61 17.88 -20.35 4.61
C VAL A 61 18.68 -19.09 4.92
N ARG A 62 19.61 -18.74 4.04
CA ARG A 62 20.48 -17.55 4.20
C ARG A 62 19.92 -16.27 3.60
N SER A 63 18.84 -16.37 2.81
CA SER A 63 18.28 -15.23 2.08
C SER A 63 16.80 -15.40 1.80
N HIS A 64 16.02 -14.35 2.06
CA HIS A 64 14.60 -14.28 1.71
C HIS A 64 14.38 -13.30 0.56
N PHE A 65 13.60 -13.73 -0.42
CA PHE A 65 13.07 -12.87 -1.47
C PHE A 65 11.58 -12.66 -1.21
N SER A 66 11.17 -11.41 -1.05
CA SER A 66 9.75 -11.07 -0.95
C SER A 66 9.37 -10.13 -2.09
N GLY A 67 8.16 -10.33 -2.63
CA GLY A 67 7.54 -9.37 -3.55
C GLY A 67 6.93 -8.17 -2.85
N SER A 68 7.16 -8.01 -1.53
CA SER A 68 6.62 -6.91 -0.76
C SER A 68 7.19 -5.59 -1.29
N GLY A 69 6.31 -4.72 -1.78
CA GLY A 69 6.69 -3.43 -2.36
C GLY A 69 6.59 -3.34 -3.88
N GLY A 70 6.30 -4.44 -4.60
CA GLY A 70 6.01 -4.39 -6.04
C GLY A 70 4.90 -3.38 -6.36
N ASP A 71 3.81 -3.38 -5.58
CA ASP A 71 2.70 -2.43 -5.68
C ASP A 71 3.14 -0.96 -5.58
N THR A 72 4.16 -0.70 -4.77
CA THR A 72 4.71 0.64 -4.55
C THR A 72 5.47 1.13 -5.77
N ILE A 73 6.17 0.22 -6.49
CA ILE A 73 6.95 0.54 -7.68
C ILE A 73 6.05 0.60 -8.92
N PHE A 74 5.18 -0.39 -9.10
CA PHE A 74 4.29 -0.52 -10.26
C PHE A 74 3.02 0.34 -10.17
N CYS A 75 2.95 1.25 -9.19
CA CYS A 75 1.85 2.20 -9.01
C CYS A 75 0.48 1.51 -8.89
N TYR A 76 0.41 0.43 -8.11
CA TYR A 76 -0.87 -0.20 -7.79
C TYR A 76 -1.66 0.68 -6.81
N LEU A 77 -2.36 1.65 -7.38
CA LEU A 77 -3.23 2.55 -6.64
C LEU A 77 -4.58 1.87 -6.44
N ALA A 78 -5.04 1.78 -5.19
CA ALA A 78 -6.42 1.35 -4.86
C ALA A 78 -7.48 2.43 -5.23
N SER A 79 -7.20 3.24 -6.24
CA SER A 79 -7.98 4.40 -6.63
C SER A 79 -8.22 4.42 -8.14
N ALA A 80 -9.14 5.28 -8.59
CA ALA A 80 -9.42 5.46 -10.02
C ALA A 80 -8.44 6.41 -10.73
N ALA A 81 -7.35 6.80 -10.08
CA ALA A 81 -6.35 7.69 -10.65
C ALA A 81 -5.72 7.15 -11.94
N PRO A 82 -5.36 5.85 -12.08
CA PRO A 82 -4.80 5.32 -13.32
C PRO A 82 -5.70 5.54 -14.55
N ALA A 83 -7.03 5.44 -14.37
CA ALA A 83 -7.95 5.71 -15.46
C ALA A 83 -8.04 7.20 -15.81
N ALA A 84 -8.03 8.09 -14.81
CA ALA A 84 -8.02 9.53 -15.06
C ALA A 84 -6.73 9.98 -15.75
N ASP A 85 -5.60 9.39 -15.38
CA ASP A 85 -4.30 9.63 -16.01
C ASP A 85 -4.31 9.14 -17.47
N ALA A 86 -4.84 7.94 -17.71
CA ALA A 86 -5.00 7.41 -19.07
C ALA A 86 -5.88 8.30 -19.97
N PHE A 87 -6.96 8.89 -19.43
CA PHE A 87 -7.76 9.87 -20.16
C PHE A 87 -6.97 11.13 -20.52
N ARG A 88 -6.07 11.59 -19.62
CA ARG A 88 -5.28 12.81 -19.80
C ARG A 88 -4.11 12.63 -20.75
N GLU A 89 -3.39 11.52 -20.66
CA GLU A 89 -2.17 11.26 -21.44
C GLU A 89 -2.42 10.53 -22.76
N HIS A 90 -3.43 9.66 -22.80
CA HIS A 90 -3.62 8.71 -23.92
C HIS A 90 -5.03 8.77 -24.53
N GLY A 91 -5.89 9.66 -24.03
CA GLY A 91 -7.21 9.95 -24.59
C GLY A 91 -8.28 8.91 -24.26
N PHE A 92 -9.43 9.06 -24.93
CA PHE A 92 -10.69 8.42 -24.53
C PHE A 92 -10.65 6.88 -24.58
N ALA A 93 -10.11 6.30 -25.66
CA ALA A 93 -10.11 4.85 -25.85
C ALA A 93 -9.28 4.14 -24.76
N VAL A 94 -8.10 4.67 -24.45
CA VAL A 94 -7.21 4.11 -23.42
C VAL A 94 -7.78 4.34 -22.03
N GLY A 95 -8.34 5.53 -21.77
CA GLY A 95 -9.05 5.83 -20.52
C GLY A 95 -10.22 4.87 -20.26
N TRP A 96 -11.01 4.56 -21.29
CA TRP A 96 -12.11 3.60 -21.18
C TRP A 96 -11.62 2.18 -20.90
N GLN A 97 -10.58 1.73 -21.60
CA GLN A 97 -9.95 0.44 -21.35
C GLN A 97 -9.40 0.35 -19.90
N ALA A 98 -8.83 1.43 -19.39
CA ALA A 98 -8.36 1.50 -18.00
C ALA A 98 -9.51 1.35 -17.00
N ILE A 99 -10.69 1.93 -17.26
CA ILE A 99 -11.89 1.72 -16.43
C ILE A 99 -12.29 0.24 -16.44
N VAL A 100 -12.34 -0.40 -17.61
CA VAL A 100 -12.67 -1.84 -17.72
C VAL A 100 -11.67 -2.67 -16.92
N ASN A 101 -10.38 -2.38 -17.03
CA ASN A 101 -9.34 -3.07 -16.28
C ASN A 101 -9.51 -2.89 -14.76
N LEU A 102 -9.82 -1.67 -14.30
CA LEU A 102 -10.09 -1.39 -12.88
C LEU A 102 -11.32 -2.14 -12.35
N THR A 103 -12.38 -2.28 -13.16
CA THR A 103 -13.57 -3.04 -12.74
C THR A 103 -13.26 -4.51 -12.54
N ARG A 104 -12.46 -5.11 -13.44
CA ARG A 104 -12.01 -6.51 -13.33
C ARG A 104 -11.06 -6.70 -12.15
N LEU A 105 -10.11 -5.79 -11.99
CA LEU A 105 -9.08 -5.86 -10.96
C LEU A 105 -9.65 -5.73 -9.53
N HIS A 106 -10.57 -4.80 -9.32
CA HIS A 106 -11.16 -4.54 -8.01
C HIS A 106 -12.53 -5.20 -7.78
N GLY A 107 -13.03 -5.98 -8.76
CA GLY A 107 -14.35 -6.61 -8.68
C GLY A 107 -15.49 -5.62 -8.45
N CYS A 108 -15.38 -4.40 -8.99
CA CYS A 108 -16.33 -3.32 -8.73
C CYS A 108 -17.24 -3.04 -9.93
N THR A 109 -18.39 -2.43 -9.68
CA THR A 109 -19.34 -2.11 -10.74
C THR A 109 -18.80 -1.03 -11.68
N MET A 110 -19.13 -1.16 -12.97
CA MET A 110 -18.73 -0.18 -14.00
C MET A 110 -19.14 1.25 -13.63
N ALA A 111 -20.37 1.43 -13.15
CA ALA A 111 -20.87 2.72 -12.69
C ALA A 111 -20.00 3.34 -11.58
N LYS A 112 -19.50 2.53 -10.64
CA LYS A 112 -18.62 2.99 -9.56
C LYS A 112 -17.26 3.41 -10.12
N ALA A 113 -16.66 2.61 -11.00
CA ALA A 113 -15.37 2.92 -11.61
C ALA A 113 -15.44 4.21 -12.47
N VAL A 114 -16.48 4.35 -13.30
CA VAL A 114 -16.72 5.57 -14.09
C VAL A 114 -16.89 6.79 -13.18
N ARG A 115 -17.77 6.71 -12.17
CA ARG A 115 -18.01 7.83 -11.24
C ARG A 115 -16.73 8.27 -10.53
N LEU A 116 -15.92 7.32 -10.06
CA LEU A 116 -14.66 7.61 -9.38
C LEU A 116 -13.62 8.22 -10.34
N THR A 117 -13.58 7.76 -11.59
CA THR A 117 -12.69 8.29 -12.64
C THR A 117 -13.06 9.73 -13.00
N LEU A 118 -14.35 9.99 -13.29
CA LEU A 118 -14.85 11.35 -13.55
C LEU A 118 -14.57 12.26 -12.36
N ARG A 119 -14.72 11.74 -11.13
CA ARG A 119 -14.40 12.53 -9.94
C ARG A 119 -12.94 12.98 -9.92
N LYS A 120 -12.00 12.12 -10.33
CA LYS A 120 -10.57 12.44 -10.39
C LYS A 120 -10.21 13.39 -11.55
N LEU A 121 -10.98 13.38 -12.64
CA LEU A 121 -10.77 14.28 -13.78
C LEU A 121 -11.21 15.72 -13.48
N TYR A 122 -12.35 15.88 -12.81
CA TYR A 122 -13.01 17.17 -12.68
C TYR A 122 -12.88 17.84 -11.31
N TRP A 123 -12.76 17.09 -10.20
CA TRP A 123 -12.60 17.70 -8.89
C TRP A 123 -11.14 17.93 -8.51
N PRO A 124 -10.84 19.02 -7.79
CA PRO A 124 -9.52 19.24 -7.22
C PRO A 124 -9.13 18.11 -6.25
N PRO A 125 -7.82 17.85 -6.10
CA PRO A 125 -7.33 16.86 -5.16
C PRO A 125 -7.79 17.20 -3.74
N LYS A 126 -8.00 16.16 -2.93
CA LYS A 126 -8.32 16.36 -1.51
C LYS A 126 -7.13 17.05 -0.82
N PRO A 127 -7.37 17.98 0.11
CA PRO A 127 -6.31 18.52 0.93
C PRO A 127 -5.65 17.41 1.76
N PRO A 128 -4.37 17.58 2.15
CA PRO A 128 -3.70 16.65 3.03
C PRO A 128 -4.48 16.47 4.33
N ILE A 129 -4.48 15.25 4.86
CA ILE A 129 -5.14 14.92 6.14
C ILE A 129 -4.45 15.75 7.22
N ARG A 130 -5.23 16.53 7.98
CA ARG A 130 -4.71 17.29 9.13
C ARG A 130 -4.32 16.30 10.22
N ALA A 131 -3.19 16.56 10.88
CA ALA A 131 -2.78 15.78 12.04
C ALA A 131 -3.85 15.88 13.13
N GLU A 132 -4.26 14.73 13.65
CA GLU A 132 -5.27 14.59 14.70
C GLU A 132 -4.54 14.27 16.01
N TYR A 133 -4.56 15.21 16.95
CA TYR A 133 -3.81 15.11 18.21
C TYR A 133 -4.67 14.64 19.39
N SER A 134 -5.97 14.42 19.19
CA SER A 134 -6.92 14.09 20.26
C SER A 134 -6.62 12.78 21.00
N LEU A 135 -5.87 11.87 20.38
CA LEU A 135 -5.46 10.58 20.95
C LEU A 135 -4.01 10.57 21.45
N LEU A 136 -3.29 11.69 21.37
CA LEU A 136 -1.91 11.80 21.85
C LEU A 136 -1.89 12.34 23.29
N ALA A 137 -0.92 11.88 24.08
CA ALA A 137 -0.65 12.49 25.38
C ALA A 137 -0.37 13.98 25.17
N ARG A 138 -0.98 14.84 25.99
CA ARG A 138 -0.85 16.29 25.85
C ARG A 138 0.59 16.68 26.20
N THR A 139 1.40 16.94 25.19
CA THR A 139 2.75 17.50 25.34
C THR A 139 2.70 18.98 24.99
N ASP A 140 3.39 19.81 25.75
CA ASP A 140 3.41 21.28 25.53
C ASP A 140 4.14 21.68 24.24
N GLU A 141 4.84 20.74 23.61
CA GLU A 141 5.57 20.95 22.36
C GLU A 141 4.94 20.12 21.23
N THR A 142 4.34 20.82 20.26
CA THR A 142 4.11 20.26 18.92
C THR A 142 5.23 20.77 18.03
N PRO A 143 6.22 19.94 17.65
CA PRO A 143 7.23 20.40 16.73
C PRO A 143 6.56 20.79 15.41
N PRO A 144 6.95 21.92 14.77
CA PRO A 144 6.44 22.27 13.46
C PRO A 144 6.84 21.16 12.49
N LEU A 145 5.86 20.39 12.04
CA LEU A 145 6.03 19.45 10.95
C LEU A 145 6.16 20.27 9.67
N GLU A 146 7.40 20.65 9.33
CA GLU A 146 7.68 21.22 8.02
C GLU A 146 7.26 20.20 6.96
N LEU A 147 6.33 20.62 6.10
CA LEU A 147 5.87 19.78 5.00
C LEU A 147 7.03 19.57 4.04
N HIS A 148 7.41 18.30 3.86
CA HIS A 148 8.46 17.95 2.92
C HIS A 148 8.10 18.48 1.51
N PRO A 149 9.06 19.01 0.73
CA PRO A 149 8.81 19.55 -0.61
C PRO A 149 8.10 18.58 -1.58
N TRP A 150 8.18 17.27 -1.32
CA TRP A 150 7.44 16.25 -2.07
C TRP A 150 5.92 16.44 -2.01
N PHE A 151 5.38 17.02 -0.95
CA PHE A 151 3.94 17.30 -0.84
C PHE A 151 3.48 18.50 -1.68
N SER A 152 4.42 19.29 -2.21
CA SER A 152 4.15 20.42 -3.10
C SER A 152 4.16 19.96 -4.57
N ALA A 153 3.07 19.31 -5.00
CA ALA A 153 2.96 18.83 -6.38
C ALA A 153 2.79 20.00 -7.37
N PRO A 154 3.52 19.99 -8.52
CA PRO A 154 3.29 20.95 -9.60
C PRO A 154 1.84 20.98 -10.11
N PRO A 155 1.39 22.11 -10.69
CA PRO A 155 -0.01 22.34 -11.07
C PRO A 155 -0.56 21.36 -12.12
N ASN A 156 0.32 20.75 -12.92
CA ASN A 156 -0.06 19.85 -14.02
C ASN A 156 0.25 18.36 -13.75
N VAL A 157 0.59 17.99 -12.52
CA VAL A 157 0.85 16.58 -12.19
C VAL A 157 -0.42 15.75 -12.32
N LEU A 158 -0.25 14.55 -12.88
CA LEU A 158 -1.30 13.55 -13.03
C LEU A 158 -1.85 13.11 -11.66
N PRO A 159 -3.17 12.86 -11.55
CA PRO A 159 -3.78 12.31 -10.34
C PRO A 159 -3.03 11.15 -9.69
N GLY A 160 -2.51 10.19 -10.47
CA GLY A 160 -1.79 9.04 -9.93
C GLY A 160 -0.49 9.42 -9.24
N ASP A 161 0.30 10.28 -9.85
CA ASP A 161 1.55 10.78 -9.26
C ASP A 161 1.32 11.57 -7.97
N ARG A 162 0.24 12.36 -7.92
CA ARG A 162 -0.15 13.10 -6.70
C ARG A 162 -0.53 12.18 -5.56
N GLU A 163 -1.19 11.07 -5.84
CA GLU A 163 -1.63 10.11 -4.82
C GLU A 163 -0.51 9.17 -4.37
N ARG A 164 0.44 8.88 -5.26
CA ARG A 164 1.60 8.03 -4.98
C ARG A 164 2.50 8.63 -3.90
N ILE A 165 2.72 9.95 -3.90
CA ILE A 165 3.65 10.59 -2.97
C ILE A 165 3.21 10.46 -1.50
N PRO A 166 1.98 10.83 -1.10
CA PRO A 166 1.51 10.61 0.26
C PRO A 166 1.51 9.13 0.66
N PHE A 167 1.19 8.24 -0.27
CA PHE A 167 1.25 6.80 -0.04
C PHE A 167 2.67 6.30 0.25
N LEU A 168 3.65 6.79 -0.50
CA LEU A 168 5.07 6.55 -0.26
C LEU A 168 5.53 7.16 1.06
N ALA A 169 5.17 8.40 1.35
CA ALA A 169 5.50 9.05 2.62
C ALA A 169 4.86 8.34 3.82
N ALA A 170 3.71 7.69 3.61
CA ALA A 170 3.06 6.79 4.56
C ALA A 170 3.64 5.36 4.59
N ARG A 171 4.68 5.04 3.78
CA ARG A 171 5.38 3.75 3.77
C ARG A 171 6.90 3.82 4.01
N GLY A 172 7.60 4.81 3.48
CA GLY A 172 9.06 4.87 3.35
C GLY A 172 9.91 5.11 4.62
N HIS A 173 9.45 4.71 5.80
CA HIS A 173 10.24 4.80 7.04
C HIS A 173 10.65 3.43 7.60
N GLU A 174 10.67 2.39 6.74
CA GLU A 174 11.04 1.00 7.05
C GLU A 174 12.53 0.70 6.74
N ARG A 175 13.44 1.61 7.11
CA ARG A 175 14.89 1.34 7.04
C ARG A 175 15.46 1.14 8.43
#